data_AF-A0A6N9A355-F1
#
_entry.id   AF-A0A6N9A355-F1
#
_cell.length_a   1.000
_cell.length_b   1.000
_cell.length_c   1.000
_cell.angle_alpha   90.00
_cell.angle_beta   90.00
_cell.angle_gamma   90.00
#
_symmetry.space_group_name_H-M   'P 1'
#
loop_
_entity.id
_entity.type
_entity.pdbx_description
1 polymer ?
#
loop_
_entity_poly.entity_id
_entity_poly.type
_entity_poly.pdbx_seq_one_letter_code
_entity_poly.pdbx_strand_id
1 'polypeptide(L)'
;MTSSLHAHLLDELVKAGDPERAQGQQKYMKSQLPFHGVRVPEVRRISRMVARAHPIADGGQLDREVLTIWRTATHREQRYGAIELGYAPPYRKLLTPERLPMLDEMV
;
A
#
# COMPACT_ATOMS: atom_id res chain seq x y z
N MET A 1 -1.96 -12.81 -10.56
CA MET A 1 -1.54 -11.85 -11.60
C MET A 1 -1.41 -10.49 -10.93
N THR A 2 -0.27 -9.83 -11.06
CA THR A 2 -0.04 -8.49 -10.50
C THR A 2 -0.75 -7.46 -11.39
N SER A 3 -1.61 -6.61 -10.82
CA SER A 3 -2.29 -5.54 -11.56
C SER A 3 -1.32 -4.40 -11.91
N SER A 4 -1.73 -3.52 -12.81
CA SER A 4 -0.95 -2.30 -13.15
C SER A 4 -0.81 -1.36 -11.95
N LEU A 5 -1.84 -1.27 -11.10
CA LEU A 5 -1.83 -0.46 -9.87
C LEU A 5 -0.82 -1.03 -8.87
N HIS A 6 -0.89 -2.35 -8.61
CA HIS A 6 0.02 -3.05 -7.73
C HIS A 6 1.47 -2.88 -8.22
N ALA A 7 1.75 -3.18 -9.48
CA ALA A 7 3.08 -3.03 -10.05
C ALA A 7 3.62 -1.59 -9.92
N HIS A 8 2.78 -0.58 -10.20
CA HIS A 8 3.16 0.82 -10.09
C HIS A 8 3.48 1.22 -8.63
N LEU A 9 2.68 0.79 -7.65
CA LEU A 9 2.98 1.06 -6.24
C LEU A 9 4.34 0.48 -5.82
N LEU A 10 4.60 -0.77 -6.16
CA LEU A 10 5.83 -1.46 -5.78
C LEU A 10 7.06 -0.80 -6.41
N ASP A 11 6.98 -0.45 -7.69
CA ASP A 11 8.07 0.24 -8.41
C ASP A 11 8.40 1.59 -7.75
N GLU A 12 7.40 2.39 -7.41
CA GLU A 12 7.61 3.69 -6.76
C GLU A 12 8.16 3.56 -5.33
N LEU A 13 7.76 2.52 -4.59
CA LEU A 13 8.32 2.24 -3.26
C LEU A 13 9.79 1.81 -3.35
N VAL A 14 10.16 1.02 -4.36
CA VAL A 14 11.56 0.63 -4.60
C VAL A 14 12.39 1.85 -4.94
N LYS A 15 11.92 2.71 -5.86
CA LYS A 15 12.63 3.93 -6.27
C LYS A 15 12.83 4.92 -5.13
N ALA A 16 11.85 5.05 -4.23
CA ALA A 16 11.93 5.95 -3.08
C ALA A 16 12.72 5.36 -1.89
N GLY A 17 13.16 4.10 -2.00
CA GLY A 17 13.86 3.37 -0.96
C GLY A 17 15.23 3.94 -0.62
N ASP A 18 15.63 3.76 0.63
CA ASP A 18 16.93 4.14 1.17
C ASP A 18 17.46 2.96 2.00
N PRO A 19 18.50 2.23 1.53
CA PRO A 19 18.97 1.01 2.17
C PRO A 19 19.58 1.25 3.56
N GLU A 20 20.18 2.41 3.82
CA GLU A 20 20.73 2.73 5.14
C GLU A 20 19.59 2.89 6.15
N ARG A 21 18.53 3.61 5.72
CA ARG A 21 17.33 3.77 6.53
C ARG A 21 16.54 2.48 6.70
N ALA A 22 16.50 1.62 5.68
CA ALA A 22 15.81 0.35 5.72
C ALA A 22 16.30 -0.54 6.88
N GLN A 23 17.61 -0.65 7.05
CA GLN A 23 18.21 -1.44 8.14
C GLN A 23 17.82 -0.87 9.51
N GLY A 24 17.88 0.45 9.68
CA GLY A 24 17.46 1.13 10.90
C GLY A 24 15.98 0.91 11.21
N GLN A 25 15.10 1.04 10.21
CA GLN A 25 13.66 0.80 10.34
C GLN A 25 13.34 -0.65 10.73
N GLN A 26 13.97 -1.62 10.06
CA GLN A 26 13.74 -3.04 10.35
C GLN A 26 14.14 -3.40 11.77
N LYS A 27 15.31 -2.94 12.23
CA LYS A 27 15.80 -3.15 13.60
C LYS A 27 14.90 -2.47 14.64
N TYR A 28 14.52 -1.22 14.40
CA TYR A 28 13.65 -0.47 15.31
C TYR A 28 12.27 -1.14 15.46
N MET A 29 11.66 -1.52 14.34
CA MET A 29 10.32 -2.12 14.31
C MET A 29 10.30 -3.60 14.70
N LYS A 30 11.48 -4.23 14.86
CA LYS A 30 11.61 -5.69 15.04
C LYS A 30 10.81 -6.48 14.00
N SER A 31 10.79 -5.98 12.76
CA SER A 31 9.95 -6.50 11.70
C SER A 31 10.54 -7.76 11.08
N GLN A 32 9.72 -8.77 10.87
CA GLN A 32 10.09 -9.93 10.06
C GLN A 32 10.19 -9.58 8.57
N LEU A 33 9.35 -8.66 8.10
CA LEU A 33 9.45 -8.16 6.72
C LEU A 33 10.58 -7.15 6.59
N PRO A 34 11.38 -7.21 5.51
CA PRO A 34 12.34 -6.16 5.18
C PRO A 34 11.63 -4.83 4.92
N PHE A 35 12.42 -3.77 4.93
CA PHE A 35 11.99 -2.43 4.54
C PHE A 35 12.69 -2.03 3.24
N HIS A 36 12.01 -1.27 2.40
CA HIS A 36 12.66 -0.50 1.34
C HIS A 36 13.41 0.71 1.89
N GLY A 37 13.10 1.11 3.11
CA GLY A 37 13.56 2.37 3.64
C GLY A 37 12.71 3.49 3.10
N VAL A 38 11.37 3.47 3.22
CA VAL A 38 10.48 4.59 2.83
C VAL A 38 9.75 5.15 4.05
N ARG A 39 9.67 6.48 4.17
CA ARG A 39 9.03 7.12 5.33
C ARG A 39 7.52 7.11 5.12
N VAL A 40 6.74 6.96 6.19
CA VAL A 40 5.27 6.91 6.09
C VAL A 40 4.65 8.10 5.33
N PRO A 41 5.08 9.37 5.54
CA PRO A 41 4.57 10.48 4.73
C PRO A 41 4.82 10.31 3.23
N GLU A 42 5.93 9.66 2.86
CA GLU A 42 6.29 9.41 1.47
C GLU A 42 5.50 8.23 0.89
N VAL A 43 5.30 7.15 1.65
CA VAL A 43 4.40 6.06 1.26
C VAL A 43 3.00 6.62 0.96
N ARG A 44 2.47 7.47 1.84
CA ARG A 44 1.20 8.16 1.64
C ARG A 44 1.17 9.01 0.38
N ARG A 45 2.25 9.75 0.10
CA ARG A 45 2.37 10.57 -1.13
C ARG A 45 2.33 9.68 -2.38
N ILE A 46 3.11 8.60 -2.38
CA ILE A 46 3.19 7.60 -3.46
C ILE A 46 1.82 6.94 -3.68
N SER A 47 1.20 6.39 -2.63
CA SER A 47 -0.12 5.73 -2.73
C SER A 47 -1.18 6.66 -3.32
N ARG A 48 -1.20 7.94 -2.93
CA ARG A 48 -2.14 8.93 -3.50
C ARG A 48 -1.85 9.23 -4.97
N MET A 49 -0.59 9.32 -5.35
CA MET A 49 -0.19 9.50 -6.75
C MET A 49 -0.63 8.30 -7.60
N VAL A 50 -0.32 7.09 -7.14
CA VAL A 50 -0.72 5.83 -7.79
C VAL A 50 -2.24 5.74 -7.89
N ALA A 51 -2.98 6.07 -6.82
CA ALA A 51 -4.44 6.05 -6.83
C ALA A 51 -5.06 7.03 -7.84
N ARG A 52 -4.43 8.18 -8.09
CA ARG A 52 -4.88 9.14 -9.11
C ARG A 52 -4.59 8.63 -10.53
N ALA A 53 -3.49 7.90 -10.72
CA ALA A 53 -3.10 7.35 -12.01
C ALA A 53 -3.93 6.11 -12.40
N HIS A 54 -4.49 5.39 -11.41
CA HIS A 54 -5.24 4.15 -11.63
C HIS A 54 -6.67 4.26 -11.06
N PRO A 55 -7.65 4.81 -11.79
CA PRO A 55 -9.04 4.83 -11.34
C PRO A 55 -9.58 3.41 -11.12
N ILE A 56 -10.35 3.23 -10.05
CA ILE A 56 -11.07 1.99 -9.72
C ILE A 56 -12.57 2.27 -9.83
N ALA A 57 -13.29 1.38 -10.50
CA ALA A 57 -14.70 1.61 -10.85
C ALA A 57 -15.68 1.19 -9.75
N ASP A 58 -15.34 0.15 -8.99
CA ASP A 58 -16.23 -0.43 -7.97
C ASP A 58 -15.48 -0.89 -6.72
N GLY A 59 -16.21 -1.05 -5.62
CA GLY A 59 -15.65 -1.46 -4.34
C GLY A 59 -15.03 -2.86 -4.37
N GLY A 60 -15.57 -3.80 -5.16
CA GLY A 60 -15.05 -5.16 -5.24
C GLY A 60 -13.67 -5.20 -5.91
N GLN A 61 -13.44 -4.32 -6.89
CA GLN A 61 -12.11 -4.10 -7.44
C GLN A 61 -11.16 -3.49 -6.40
N LEU A 62 -11.61 -2.51 -5.60
CA LEU A 62 -10.80 -1.94 -4.52
C LEU A 62 -10.34 -3.02 -3.52
N ASP A 63 -11.26 -3.89 -3.07
CA ASP A 63 -10.92 -5.00 -2.16
C ASP A 63 -9.84 -5.89 -2.75
N ARG A 64 -10.03 -6.31 -4.01
CA ARG A 64 -9.07 -7.20 -4.67
C ARG A 64 -7.70 -6.57 -4.75
N GLU A 65 -7.60 -5.30 -5.15
CA GLU A 65 -6.30 -4.62 -5.28
C GLU A 65 -5.61 -4.47 -3.92
N VAL A 66 -6.31 -3.90 -2.94
CA VAL A 66 -5.78 -3.63 -1.59
C VAL A 66 -5.37 -4.92 -0.88
N LEU A 67 -6.25 -5.93 -0.85
CA LEU A 67 -5.98 -7.19 -0.16
C LEU A 67 -4.90 -8.01 -0.88
N THR A 68 -4.81 -7.93 -2.22
CA THR A 68 -3.71 -8.58 -2.95
C THR A 68 -2.38 -7.99 -2.48
N ILE A 69 -2.24 -6.66 -2.48
CA ILE A 69 -1.01 -5.99 -2.03
C ILE A 69 -0.72 -6.33 -0.55
N TRP A 70 -1.73 -6.32 0.31
CA TRP A 70 -1.58 -6.62 1.73
C TRP A 70 -1.05 -8.04 1.99
N ARG A 71 -1.67 -9.04 1.35
CA ARG A 71 -1.38 -10.47 1.55
C ARG A 71 -0.06 -10.88 0.92
N THR A 72 0.30 -10.31 -0.23
CA THR A 72 1.55 -10.65 -0.94
C THR A 72 2.69 -9.69 -0.62
N ALA A 73 2.54 -8.83 0.39
CA ALA A 73 3.55 -7.85 0.76
C ALA A 73 4.88 -8.51 1.14
N THR A 74 5.93 -8.19 0.39
CA THR A 74 7.30 -8.65 0.68
C THR A 74 8.08 -7.66 1.52
N HIS A 75 7.68 -6.39 1.53
CA HIS A 75 8.28 -5.33 2.33
C HIS A 75 7.22 -4.63 3.17
N ARG A 76 7.61 -4.13 4.35
CA ARG A 76 6.67 -3.54 5.30
C ARG A 76 5.93 -2.34 4.72
N GLU A 77 6.59 -1.54 3.88
CA GLU A 77 5.98 -0.36 3.27
C GLU A 77 4.89 -0.69 2.24
N GLN A 78 4.87 -1.90 1.69
CA GLN A 78 3.79 -2.33 0.80
C GLN A 78 2.47 -2.50 1.58
N ARG A 79 2.54 -2.97 2.84
CA ARG A 79 1.36 -3.01 3.74
C ARG A 79 0.85 -1.61 4.08
N TYR A 80 1.76 -0.67 4.35
CA TYR A 80 1.37 0.73 4.53
C TYR A 80 0.76 1.30 3.25
N GLY A 81 1.31 0.94 2.09
CA GLY A 81 0.78 1.31 0.79
C GLY A 81 -0.65 0.81 0.58
N ALA A 82 -0.95 -0.45 0.90
CA ALA A 82 -2.29 -1.03 0.84
C ALA A 82 -3.30 -0.27 1.73
N ILE A 83 -2.92 0.02 2.98
CA ILE A 83 -3.75 0.82 3.89
C ILE A 83 -4.02 2.22 3.29
N GLU A 84 -2.97 2.93 2.85
CA GLU A 84 -3.12 4.28 2.28
C GLU A 84 -3.94 4.28 0.98
N LEU A 85 -3.92 3.20 0.19
CA LEU A 85 -4.79 3.01 -0.96
C LEU A 85 -6.26 2.83 -0.54
N GLY A 86 -6.54 1.99 0.47
CA GLY A 86 -7.90 1.77 0.98
C GLY A 86 -8.61 3.05 1.43
N TYR A 87 -7.85 4.06 1.87
CA TYR A 87 -8.36 5.36 2.29
C TYR A 87 -8.04 6.52 1.31
N ALA A 88 -7.54 6.21 0.11
CA ALA A 88 -7.08 7.24 -0.81
C ALA A 88 -8.24 8.16 -1.26
N PRO A 89 -8.05 9.50 -1.33
CA PRO A 89 -9.11 10.42 -1.76
C PRO A 89 -9.79 10.05 -3.10
N PRO A 90 -9.08 9.55 -4.14
CA PRO A 90 -9.72 9.09 -5.38
C PRO A 90 -10.73 7.95 -5.19
N TYR A 91 -10.53 7.09 -4.18
CA TYR A 91 -11.39 5.93 -3.92
C TYR A 91 -12.37 6.16 -2.78
N ARG A 92 -12.41 7.36 -2.20
CA ARG A 92 -13.22 7.68 -1.01
C ARG A 92 -14.71 7.34 -1.17
N LYS A 93 -15.26 7.46 -2.39
CA LYS A 93 -16.65 7.11 -2.68
C LYS A 93 -16.95 5.61 -2.60
N LEU A 94 -15.92 4.77 -2.73
CA LEU A 94 -16.02 3.32 -2.64
C LEU A 94 -15.88 2.82 -1.19
N LEU A 95 -15.46 3.69 -0.27
CA LEU A 95 -15.29 3.37 1.14
C LEU A 95 -16.65 3.41 1.86
N THR A 96 -17.42 2.35 1.67
CA THR A 96 -18.74 2.13 2.28
C THR A 96 -18.65 1.07 3.38
N PRO A 97 -19.69 0.88 4.23
CA PRO A 97 -19.69 -0.15 5.27
C PRO A 97 -19.45 -1.58 4.75
N GLU A 98 -19.79 -1.87 3.50
CA GLU A 98 -19.52 -3.15 2.85
C GLU A 98 -18.00 -3.43 2.71
N ARG A 99 -17.14 -2.43 2.93
CA ARG A 99 -15.67 -2.57 2.92
C ARG A 99 -15.08 -2.87 4.29
N LEU A 100 -15.89 -2.93 5.35
CA LEU A 100 -15.41 -3.25 6.70
C LEU A 100 -14.58 -4.54 6.76
N PRO A 101 -14.95 -5.66 6.08
CA PRO A 101 -14.12 -6.87 6.09
C PRO A 101 -12.71 -6.64 5.52
N MET A 102 -12.57 -5.81 4.48
CA MET A 102 -11.26 -5.48 3.91
C MET A 102 -10.41 -4.71 4.93
N LEU A 103 -11.01 -3.76 5.64
CA LEU A 103 -10.29 -2.93 6.62
C LEU A 103 -9.88 -3.74 7.86
N ASP A 104 -10.75 -4.63 8.32
CA ASP A 104 -10.54 -5.49 9.49
C ASP A 104 -9.35 -6.44 9.28
N GLU A 105 -9.17 -6.96 8.06
CA GLU A 105 -8.01 -7.79 7.73
C GLU A 105 -6.67 -7.04 7.79
N MET A 106 -6.69 -5.71 7.69
CA MET A 106 -5.50 -4.86 7.66
C MET A 106 -5.09 -4.28 9.03
N VAL A 107 -5.75 -4.72 10.11
CA VAL A 107 -5.43 -4.36 11.51
C VAL A 107 -4.37 -5.32 12.07
#